data_AF-A0A3E2D9M8-F1
#
_entry.id   AF-A0A3E2D9M8-F1
#
_cell.length_a   1.000
_cell.length_b   1.000
_cell.length_c   1.000
_cell.angle_alpha   90.00
_cell.angle_beta   90.00
_cell.angle_gamma   90.00
#
_symmetry.space_group_name_H-M   'P 1'
#
loop_
_entity.id
_entity.type
_entity.pdbx_description
1 polymer ?
#
loop_
_entity_poly.entity_id
_entity_poly.type
_entity_poly.pdbx_seq_one_letter_code
_entity_poly.pdbx_strand_id
1 'polypeptide(L)'
;MWLPLWPLATDDLATGIYRMSRSRALGVRYIEANPQAISNLLVVDCDHEDALMRALWDRRQWLPNAVVENPANGHAHAVWALKTAIPRTEYAHRKPLAYAAAVTEGL
;
A
#
# COMPACT_ATOMS: atom_id res chain seq x y z
N MET A 1 4.14 -11.57 -9.53
CA MET A 1 2.70 -11.52 -9.17
C MET A 1 2.58 -10.85 -7.81
N TRP A 2 1.62 -9.94 -7.60
CA TRP A 2 1.39 -9.33 -6.27
C TRP A 2 0.49 -10.19 -5.40
N LEU A 3 0.85 -10.24 -4.12
CA LEU A 3 0.11 -10.86 -3.04
C LEU A 3 -0.67 -9.78 -2.26
N PRO A 4 -1.70 -10.16 -1.48
CA PRO A 4 -2.27 -11.50 -1.31
C PRO A 4 -3.15 -11.95 -2.50
N LEU A 5 -3.27 -13.27 -2.70
CA LEU A 5 -4.23 -13.85 -3.67
C LEU A 5 -5.68 -13.79 -3.16
N TRP A 6 -5.83 -13.75 -1.84
CA TRP A 6 -7.09 -13.61 -1.14
C TRP A 6 -6.95 -12.49 -0.11
N PRO A 7 -6.96 -11.20 -0.51
CA PRO A 7 -6.85 -10.10 0.44
C PRO A 7 -7.98 -10.13 1.47
N LEU A 8 -7.66 -9.64 2.67
CA LEU A 8 -8.66 -9.09 3.58
C LEU A 8 -9.27 -7.86 2.92
N ALA A 9 -10.59 -7.80 2.85
CA ALA A 9 -11.29 -6.69 2.22
C ALA A 9 -12.67 -6.45 2.89
N THR A 10 -13.16 -5.22 2.84
CA THR A 10 -14.51 -4.85 3.29
C THR A 10 -14.95 -3.51 2.70
N ASP A 11 -16.27 -3.27 2.67
CA ASP A 11 -16.84 -1.94 2.41
C ASP A 11 -17.03 -1.12 3.68
N ASP A 12 -17.17 -1.80 4.83
CA ASP A 12 -17.43 -1.19 6.12
C ASP A 12 -16.64 -1.92 7.21
N LEU A 13 -15.67 -1.21 7.79
CA LEU A 13 -14.81 -1.71 8.86
C LEU A 13 -15.61 -2.12 10.11
N ALA A 14 -16.81 -1.57 10.33
CA ALA A 14 -17.67 -1.94 11.45
C ALA A 14 -18.33 -3.33 11.28
N THR A 15 -18.50 -3.80 10.05
CA THR A 15 -19.13 -5.10 9.75
C THR A 15 -18.15 -6.27 9.73
N GLY A 16 -16.86 -5.98 9.90
CA GLY A 16 -15.78 -6.96 9.85
C GLY A 16 -14.99 -6.93 8.55
N ILE A 17 -13.90 -7.68 8.54
CA ILE A 17 -12.93 -7.74 7.42
C ILE A 17 -12.74 -9.21 7.05
N TYR A 18 -12.93 -9.56 5.78
CA TYR A 18 -12.98 -10.95 5.34
C TYR A 18 -12.05 -11.23 4.16
N ARG A 19 -11.52 -12.45 4.10
CA ARG A 19 -10.72 -12.94 2.97
C ARG A 19 -11.63 -13.17 1.77
N MET A 20 -11.28 -12.62 0.61
CA MET A 20 -12.04 -12.84 -0.64
C MET A 20 -11.14 -12.83 -1.87
N SER A 21 -11.65 -13.27 -3.02
CA SER A 21 -10.87 -13.30 -4.27
C SER A 21 -10.45 -11.88 -4.69
N ARG A 22 -9.31 -11.75 -5.37
CA ARG A 22 -8.85 -10.44 -5.89
C ARG A 22 -9.88 -9.74 -6.76
N SER A 23 -10.57 -10.47 -7.64
CA SER A 23 -11.58 -9.90 -8.52
C SER A 23 -12.74 -9.26 -7.75
N ARG A 24 -13.16 -9.87 -6.64
CA ARG A 24 -14.19 -9.31 -5.75
C ARG A 24 -13.62 -8.17 -4.91
N ALA A 25 -12.42 -8.33 -4.38
CA ALA A 25 -11.78 -7.33 -3.52
C ALA A 25 -11.59 -5.99 -4.25
N LEU A 26 -11.26 -5.99 -5.55
CA LEU A 26 -11.14 -4.76 -6.34
C LEU A 26 -12.42 -3.91 -6.39
N GLY A 27 -13.58 -4.49 -6.06
CA GLY A 27 -14.86 -3.78 -6.01
C GLY A 27 -15.24 -3.23 -4.63
N VAL A 28 -14.40 -3.42 -3.60
CA VAL A 28 -14.70 -2.94 -2.24
C VAL A 28 -13.86 -1.72 -1.85
N ARG A 29 -14.32 -0.98 -0.84
CA ARG A 29 -13.66 0.25 -0.38
C ARG A 29 -12.30 0.03 0.28
N TYR A 30 -12.13 -1.03 1.07
CA TYR A 30 -10.92 -1.31 1.83
C TYR A 30 -10.34 -2.66 1.42
N ILE A 31 -9.04 -2.69 1.08
CA ILE A 31 -8.33 -3.88 0.63
C ILE A 31 -6.95 -3.94 1.30
N GLU A 32 -6.58 -5.12 1.78
CA GLU A 32 -5.24 -5.40 2.30
C GLU A 32 -4.17 -5.29 1.20
N ALA A 33 -3.23 -4.38 1.39
CA ALA A 33 -2.13 -4.15 0.46
C ALA A 33 -1.09 -5.29 0.46
N ASN A 34 -0.78 -5.86 1.63
CA ASN A 34 0.29 -6.82 1.82
C ASN A 34 -0.14 -7.92 2.82
N PRO A 35 0.17 -9.22 2.57
CA PRO A 35 0.00 -10.27 3.56
C PRO A 35 0.90 -10.04 4.78
N GLN A 36 0.55 -10.55 5.95
CA GLN A 36 1.35 -10.37 7.17
C GLN A 36 2.84 -10.74 6.98
N ALA A 37 3.11 -11.90 6.38
CA ALA A 37 4.47 -12.46 6.27
C ALA A 37 5.37 -11.77 5.23
N ILE A 38 4.85 -10.89 4.38
CA ILE A 38 5.63 -10.32 3.27
C ILE A 38 5.11 -8.94 2.85
N SER A 39 6.00 -8.01 2.53
CA SER A 39 5.67 -6.76 1.85
C SER A 39 6.13 -6.83 0.39
N ASN A 40 5.17 -6.90 -0.54
CA ASN A 40 5.41 -6.78 -1.98
C ASN A 40 5.03 -5.39 -2.52
N LEU A 41 4.35 -4.58 -1.71
CA LEU A 41 4.05 -3.18 -1.95
C LEU A 41 4.67 -2.30 -0.88
N LEU A 42 5.16 -1.14 -1.29
CA LEU A 42 5.33 0.02 -0.40
C LEU A 42 4.12 0.92 -0.59
N VAL A 43 3.44 1.24 0.50
CA VAL A 43 2.32 2.17 0.53
C VAL A 43 2.75 3.31 1.43
N VAL A 44 2.84 4.51 0.86
CA VAL A 44 3.17 5.73 1.60
C VAL A 44 1.89 6.55 1.68
N ASP A 45 1.52 6.92 2.90
CA ASP A 45 0.41 7.85 3.13
C ASP A 45 0.89 9.29 2.97
N CYS A 46 0.05 10.14 2.40
CA CYS A 46 0.36 11.54 2.19
C CYS A 46 -0.84 12.36 2.69
N ASP A 47 -0.69 12.82 3.93
CA ASP A 47 -1.69 13.63 4.64
C ASP A 47 -1.58 15.11 4.27
N HIS A 48 -1.85 15.43 3.00
CA HIS A 48 -1.86 16.79 2.50
C HIS A 48 -2.98 16.98 1.47
N GLU A 49 -3.60 18.16 1.43
CA GLU A 49 -4.68 18.47 0.48
C GLU A 49 -4.28 18.34 -1.00
N ASP A 50 -3.03 18.66 -1.36
CA ASP A 50 -2.48 18.44 -2.71
C ASP A 50 -1.68 17.13 -2.86
N ALA A 51 -1.99 16.07 -2.11
CA ALA A 51 -1.17 14.84 -2.08
C ALA A 51 -0.97 14.22 -3.47
N LEU A 52 -2.02 14.21 -4.31
CA LEU A 52 -1.92 13.70 -5.68
C LEU A 52 -0.88 14.48 -6.50
N MET A 53 -0.90 15.81 -6.45
CA MET A 53 0.08 16.62 -7.17
C MET A 53 1.48 16.35 -6.64
N ARG A 54 1.67 16.31 -5.32
CA ARG A 54 2.97 16.04 -4.68
C ARG A 54 3.54 14.66 -5.03
N ALA A 55 2.68 13.66 -5.16
CA ALA A 55 3.07 12.30 -5.52
C ALA A 55 3.59 12.21 -6.97
N LEU A 56 3.12 13.08 -7.87
CA LEU A 56 3.39 13.01 -9.31
C LEU A 56 4.37 14.09 -9.80
N TRP A 57 4.46 15.23 -9.10
CA TRP A 57 5.20 16.41 -9.55
C TRP A 57 6.70 16.19 -9.54
N ASP A 58 7.31 16.24 -10.73
CA ASP A 58 8.76 16.15 -10.93
C ASP A 58 9.41 14.86 -10.37
N ARG A 59 8.65 13.76 -10.31
CA ARG A 59 9.11 12.45 -9.80
C ARG A 59 9.27 11.38 -10.86
N ARG A 60 9.58 11.77 -12.12
CA ARG A 60 9.58 10.84 -13.28
C ARG A 60 10.40 9.55 -13.07
N GLN A 61 11.49 9.60 -12.32
CA GLN A 61 12.35 8.43 -12.07
C GLN A 61 11.78 7.44 -11.04
N TRP A 62 10.78 7.85 -10.25
CA TRP A 62 10.28 7.10 -9.10
C TRP A 62 8.77 7.30 -8.91
N LEU A 63 8.04 7.38 -10.02
CA LEU A 63 6.58 7.46 -10.00
C LEU A 63 5.96 6.23 -9.30
N PRO A 64 4.91 6.42 -8.49
CA PRO A 64 4.15 5.31 -7.96
C PRO A 64 3.46 4.53 -9.08
N ASN A 65 3.24 3.25 -8.85
CA ASN A 65 2.43 2.41 -9.73
C ASN A 65 0.95 2.77 -9.67
N ALA A 66 0.48 3.26 -8.53
CA ALA A 66 -0.87 3.77 -8.33
C ALA A 66 -0.89 4.86 -7.26
N VAL A 67 -1.81 5.81 -7.40
CA VAL A 67 -2.16 6.78 -6.36
C VAL A 67 -3.65 6.64 -6.07
N VAL A 68 -4.01 6.57 -4.79
CA VAL A 68 -5.40 6.48 -4.32
C VAL A 68 -5.68 7.69 -3.46
N GLU A 69 -6.46 8.63 -3.98
CA GLU A 69 -6.79 9.88 -3.29
C GLU A 69 -8.19 9.80 -2.67
N ASN A 70 -8.34 10.40 -1.49
CA ASN A 70 -9.63 10.73 -0.93
C ASN A 70 -10.06 12.12 -1.42
N PRO A 71 -11.04 12.22 -2.34
CA PRO A 71 -11.43 13.50 -2.91
C PRO A 71 -12.08 14.46 -1.89
N ALA A 72 -12.47 13.99 -0.71
CA ALA A 72 -13.08 14.83 0.31
C ALA A 72 -12.06 15.72 1.06
N ASN A 73 -10.80 15.28 1.17
CA ASN A 73 -9.76 16.02 1.90
C ASN A 73 -8.42 16.11 1.15
N GLY A 74 -8.31 15.50 -0.04
CA GLY A 74 -7.12 15.54 -0.89
C GLY A 74 -5.97 14.65 -0.43
N HIS A 75 -6.11 13.96 0.71
CA HIS A 75 -5.09 13.01 1.19
C HIS A 75 -4.99 11.83 0.23
N ALA A 76 -3.80 11.27 0.07
CA ALA A 76 -3.61 10.17 -0.87
C ALA A 76 -2.57 9.15 -0.42
N HIS A 77 -2.80 7.91 -0.80
CA HIS A 77 -1.81 6.85 -0.72
C HIS A 77 -1.07 6.71 -2.06
N ALA A 78 0.25 6.74 -2.03
CA ALA A 78 1.10 6.42 -3.17
C ALA A 78 1.64 4.99 -3.02
N VAL A 79 1.51 4.18 -4.08
CA VAL A 79 1.77 2.74 -4.04
C VAL A 79 2.88 2.36 -5.02
N TRP A 80 3.94 1.71 -4.52
CA TRP A 80 5.01 1.15 -5.33
C TRP A 80 5.08 -0.37 -5.23
N ALA A 81 5.27 -0.98 -6.38
CA ALA A 81 5.48 -2.38 -6.59
C ALA A 81 6.94 -2.75 -6.35
N LEU A 82 7.21 -3.59 -5.36
CA LEU A 82 8.57 -4.08 -5.19
C LEU A 82 8.87 -5.16 -6.23
N LYS A 83 10.00 -5.00 -6.94
CA LYS A 83 10.55 -6.04 -7.82
C LYS A 83 10.85 -7.32 -7.03
N THR A 84 11.39 -7.16 -5.83
CA THR A 84 11.65 -8.24 -4.88
C THR A 84 10.95 -7.91 -3.57
N ALA A 85 10.04 -8.77 -3.16
CA ALA A 85 9.28 -8.57 -1.93
C ALA A 85 10.16 -8.77 -0.68
N ILE A 86 9.79 -8.09 0.40
CA ILE A 86 10.51 -8.08 1.67
C ILE A 86 9.82 -9.05 2.63
N PRO A 87 10.45 -10.15 3.06
CA PRO A 87 9.90 -11.00 4.11
C PRO A 87 9.74 -10.22 5.41
N ARG A 88 8.66 -10.45 6.16
CA ARG A 88 8.34 -9.81 7.44
C ARG A 88 8.24 -10.79 8.62
N THR A 89 8.66 -12.03 8.41
CA THR A 89 8.75 -13.06 9.45
C THR A 89 9.93 -12.80 10.38
N GLU A 90 10.01 -13.51 11.50
CA GLU A 90 11.12 -13.44 12.45
C GLU A 90 12.50 -13.76 11.85
N TYR A 91 12.54 -14.55 10.77
CA TYR A 91 13.76 -14.90 10.03
C TYR A 91 14.18 -13.85 8.97
N ALA A 92 13.45 -12.75 8.83
CA ALA A 92 13.73 -11.75 7.82
C ALA A 92 14.99 -10.94 8.13
N HIS A 93 15.67 -10.49 7.06
CA HIS A 93 16.78 -9.56 7.23
C HIS A 93 16.29 -8.21 7.77
N ARG A 94 16.88 -7.77 8.88
CA ARG A 94 16.51 -6.51 9.54
C ARG A 94 16.76 -5.27 8.68
N LYS A 95 17.83 -5.25 7.87
CA LYS A 95 18.21 -4.07 7.08
C LYS A 95 17.13 -3.67 6.05
N PRO A 96 16.64 -4.56 5.16
CA PRO A 96 15.54 -4.23 4.25
C PRO A 96 14.25 -3.81 4.97
N LEU A 97 13.90 -4.48 6.08
CA LEU A 97 12.72 -4.13 6.87
C LEU A 97 12.80 -2.72 7.45
N ALA A 98 13.91 -2.41 8.11
CA ALA A 98 14.13 -1.09 8.69
C ALA A 98 14.16 0.01 7.62
N TYR A 99 14.77 -0.27 6.46
CA TYR A 99 14.79 0.69 5.37
C TYR A 99 13.40 0.92 4.77
N ALA A 100 12.62 -0.15 4.55
CA ALA A 100 11.25 -0.02 4.07
C ALA A 100 10.38 0.79 5.04
N ALA A 101 10.47 0.52 6.35
CA ALA A 101 9.76 1.30 7.37
C ALA A 101 10.18 2.78 7.36
N ALA A 102 11.49 3.06 7.31
CA ALA A 102 11.99 4.44 7.26
C ALA A 102 11.51 5.21 6.02
N VAL A 103 11.36 4.53 4.87
CA VAL A 103 10.82 5.13 3.64
C VAL A 103 9.31 5.39 3.75
N THR A 104 8.56 4.51 4.41
CA THR A 104 7.10 4.66 4.55
C THR A 104 6.67 5.60 5.66
N GLU A 105 7.45 5.71 6.74
CA GLU A 105 7.15 6.55 7.91
C GLU A 105 7.87 7.91 7.88
N GLY A 106 8.88 8.07 7.04
CA GLY A 106 9.73 9.27 6.97
C GLY A 106 9.27 10.36 6.00
N LEU A 107 8.06 10.27 5.47
CA LEU A 107 7.43 11.23 4.55
C LEU A 107 6.20 11.86 5.20
#